data_AF-A0AAC9TUH9-F1
#
_entry.id   AF-A0AAC9TUH9-F1
#
_cell.length_a   1.000
_cell.length_b   1.000
_cell.length_c   1.000
_cell.angle_alpha   90.00
_cell.angle_beta   90.00
_cell.angle_gamma   90.00
#
_symmetry.space_group_name_H-M   'P 1'
#
loop_
_entity.id
_entity.type
_entity.pdbx_description
1 polymer ?
#
loop_
_entity_poly.entity_id
_entity_poly.type
_entity_poly.pdbx_seq_one_letter_code
_entity_poly.pdbx_strand_id
1 'polypeptide(L)'
;MKEFAIVLAPVILNTFTTAIFTFIITRKIDKSSKQSKIIFEELENIAVELNTILLDIMSDKHEKIADNIKRLNMQMNKIYLFGSIEAIRIVSYIRKLENQQYIISLVALLISQIRYDLTSKIINPIYWSEINLTDFSKYRDEHNEYLKKVIKHLKLNKKFLKENTNYGEVLNKNEK
;
A
#
# COMPACT_ATOMS: atom_id res chain seq x y z
N MET A 1 43.20 37.73 31.03
CA MET A 1 42.73 36.32 31.11
C MET A 1 41.29 36.18 31.60
N LYS A 2 40.86 36.85 32.69
CA LYS A 2 39.47 36.75 33.19
C LYS A 2 38.41 37.26 32.20
N GLU A 3 38.66 38.36 31.50
CA GLU A 3 37.73 38.92 30.50
C GLU A 3 37.49 37.97 29.32
N PHE A 4 38.53 37.28 28.85
CA PHE A 4 38.42 36.25 27.81
C PHE A 4 37.56 35.06 28.25
N ALA A 5 37.69 34.62 29.51
CA ALA A 5 36.90 33.50 30.04
C ALA A 5 35.41 33.85 30.17
N ILE A 6 35.09 35.10 30.53
CA ILE A 6 33.70 35.60 30.66
C ILE A 6 33.01 35.63 29.28
N VAL A 7 33.74 35.97 28.22
CA VAL A 7 33.19 36.00 26.85
C VAL A 7 33.11 34.60 26.23
N LEU A 8 34.09 33.72 26.48
CA LEU A 8 34.13 32.38 25.90
C LEU A 8 33.17 31.38 26.57
N ALA A 9 32.93 31.49 27.87
CA ALA A 9 32.04 30.58 28.60
C ALA A 9 30.61 30.47 28.01
N PRO A 10 29.88 31.57 27.71
CA PRO A 10 28.55 31.48 27.12
C PRO A 10 28.57 30.94 25.67
N VAL A 11 29.63 31.22 24.90
CA VAL A 11 29.80 30.70 23.54
C VAL A 11 29.97 29.18 23.57
N ILE A 12 30.83 28.69 24.46
CA ILE A 12 31.07 27.27 24.68
C ILE A 12 29.78 26.59 25.14
N LEU A 13 29.10 27.17 26.15
CA LEU A 13 27.85 26.62 26.68
C LEU A 13 26.75 26.51 25.61
N ASN A 14 26.55 27.57 24.81
CA ASN A 14 25.56 27.57 23.73
C ASN A 14 25.89 26.54 22.62
N THR A 15 27.18 26.34 22.35
CA THR A 15 27.64 25.34 21.37
C THR A 15 27.34 23.92 21.85
N PHE A 16 27.55 23.64 23.14
CA PHE A 16 27.21 22.35 23.73
C PHE A 16 25.70 22.10 23.77
N THR A 17 24.88 23.10 24.14
CA THR A 17 23.43 22.94 24.20
C THR A 17 22.82 22.71 22.82
N THR A 18 23.28 23.46 21.81
CA THR A 18 22.82 23.28 20.41
C THR A 18 23.26 21.94 19.83
N ALA A 19 24.47 21.46 20.14
CA ALA A 19 24.95 20.15 19.71
C ALA A 19 24.13 18.99 20.30
N ILE A 20 23.84 19.03 21.60
CA ILE A 20 23.03 18.01 22.28
C ILE A 20 21.60 17.99 21.71
N PHE A 21 20.98 19.17 21.55
CA PHE A 21 19.63 19.28 20.99
C PHE A 21 19.57 18.76 19.55
N THR A 22 20.54 19.15 18.73
CA THR A 22 20.69 18.64 17.35
C THR A 22 20.86 17.13 17.34
N PHE A 23 21.69 16.56 18.20
CA PHE A 23 21.89 15.11 18.28
C PHE A 23 20.60 14.35 18.66
N ILE A 24 19.82 14.87 19.61
CA ILE A 24 18.53 14.27 20.01
C ILE A 24 17.53 14.29 18.85
N ILE A 25 17.40 15.44 18.16
CA ILE A 25 16.53 15.56 16.98
C ILE A 25 16.99 14.62 15.87
N THR A 26 18.28 14.62 15.54
CA THR A 26 18.86 13.75 14.52
C THR A 26 18.62 12.27 14.84
N ARG A 27 18.77 11.83 16.10
CA ARG A 27 18.44 10.44 16.49
C ARG A 27 16.97 10.10 16.34
N LYS A 28 16.07 11.04 16.68
CA LYS A 28 14.61 10.82 16.50
C LYS A 28 14.26 10.72 15.02
N ILE A 29 14.83 11.62 14.19
CA ILE A 29 14.66 11.59 12.73
C ILE A 29 15.21 10.29 12.15
N ASP A 30 16.44 9.89 12.50
CA ASP A 30 17.06 8.65 12.02
C ASP A 30 16.29 7.39 12.45
N LYS A 31 15.77 7.37 13.68
CA LYS A 31 14.89 6.28 14.13
C LYS A 31 13.60 6.24 13.31
N SER A 32 12.98 7.41 13.08
CA SER A 32 11.74 7.52 12.31
C SER A 32 11.94 7.19 10.83
N SER A 33 13.08 7.55 10.24
CA SER A 33 13.42 7.26 8.84
C SER A 33 13.71 5.78 8.65
N LYS A 34 14.47 5.15 9.57
CA LYS A 34 14.68 3.70 9.60
C LYS A 34 13.37 2.94 9.73
N GLN A 35 12.50 3.35 10.65
CA GLN A 35 11.19 2.74 10.82
C GLN A 35 10.32 2.90 9.57
N SER A 36 10.32 4.08 8.96
CA SER A 36 9.58 4.34 7.71
C SER A 36 10.11 3.49 6.56
N LYS A 37 11.43 3.30 6.46
CA LYS A 37 12.05 2.44 5.46
C LYS A 37 11.66 0.97 5.65
N ILE A 38 11.68 0.46 6.87
CA ILE A 38 11.23 -0.92 7.18
C ILE A 38 9.75 -1.10 6.81
N ILE A 39 8.88 -0.15 7.19
CA ILE A 39 7.45 -0.20 6.85
C ILE A 39 7.27 -0.18 5.33
N PHE A 40 8.02 0.67 4.63
CA PHE A 40 7.97 0.77 3.17
C PHE A 40 8.36 -0.56 2.51
N GLU A 41 9.52 -1.12 2.88
CA GLU A 41 10.01 -2.41 2.35
C GLU A 41 9.02 -3.55 2.62
N GLU A 42 8.45 -3.60 3.82
CA GLU A 42 7.48 -4.64 4.17
C GLU A 42 6.17 -4.51 3.39
N LEU A 43 5.65 -3.29 3.22
CA LEU A 43 4.45 -3.04 2.41
C LEU A 43 4.67 -3.31 0.92
N GLU A 44 5.87 -3.02 0.39
CA GLU A 44 6.23 -3.38 -0.97
C GLU A 44 6.26 -4.91 -1.15
N ASN A 45 6.91 -5.62 -0.22
CA ASN A 45 6.95 -7.08 -0.21
C ASN A 45 5.54 -7.70 -0.12
N ILE A 46 4.67 -7.14 0.74
CA ILE A 46 3.27 -7.56 0.84
C ILE A 46 2.56 -7.38 -0.50
N ALA A 47 2.69 -6.22 -1.15
CA ALA A 47 2.01 -5.95 -2.42
C ALA A 47 2.46 -6.91 -3.54
N VAL A 48 3.77 -7.20 -3.62
CA VAL A 48 4.32 -8.17 -4.57
C VAL A 48 3.79 -9.57 -4.27
N GLU A 49 3.80 -10.00 -3.01
CA GLU A 49 3.36 -11.34 -2.64
C GLU A 49 1.85 -11.53 -2.85
N LEU A 50 1.02 -10.52 -2.59
CA LEU A 50 -0.41 -10.55 -2.91
C LEU A 50 -0.68 -10.71 -4.41
N ASN A 51 0.12 -10.05 -5.27
CA ASN A 51 0.03 -10.26 -6.72
C ASN A 51 0.32 -11.72 -7.08
N THR A 52 1.42 -12.28 -6.55
CA THR A 52 1.83 -13.65 -6.81
C THR A 52 0.76 -14.66 -6.36
N ILE A 53 0.20 -14.49 -5.16
CA ILE A 53 -0.87 -15.35 -4.65
C ILE A 53 -2.08 -15.33 -5.57
N LEU A 54 -2.51 -14.17 -6.05
CA LEU A 54 -3.65 -14.09 -6.97
C LEU A 54 -3.36 -14.80 -8.29
N LEU A 55 -2.18 -14.60 -8.87
CA LEU A 55 -1.77 -15.27 -10.09
C LEU A 55 -1.71 -16.80 -9.91
N ASP A 56 -1.19 -17.27 -8.77
CA ASP A 56 -1.12 -18.70 -8.45
C ASP A 56 -2.53 -19.32 -8.30
N ILE A 57 -3.48 -18.59 -7.71
CA ILE A 57 -4.89 -19.02 -7.60
C ILE A 57 -5.53 -19.11 -9.00
N MET A 58 -5.25 -18.14 -9.87
CA MET A 58 -5.81 -18.09 -11.24
C MET A 58 -5.22 -19.14 -12.17
N SER A 59 -3.99 -19.59 -11.92
CA SER A 59 -3.28 -20.54 -12.79
C SER A 59 -3.74 -22.00 -12.62
N ASP A 60 -4.85 -22.23 -11.91
CA ASP A 60 -5.50 -23.53 -11.66
C ASP A 60 -4.56 -24.65 -11.16
N LYS A 61 -3.50 -24.24 -10.45
CA LYS A 61 -2.61 -25.16 -9.72
C LYS A 61 -3.30 -25.58 -8.42
N HIS A 62 -4.35 -26.39 -8.54
CA HIS A 62 -5.18 -26.84 -7.41
C HIS A 62 -4.37 -27.42 -6.24
N GLU A 63 -3.21 -28.03 -6.53
CA GLU A 63 -2.28 -28.58 -5.55
C GLU A 63 -1.75 -27.54 -4.54
N LYS A 64 -1.84 -26.24 -4.85
CA LYS A 64 -1.31 -25.14 -4.01
C LYS A 64 -2.37 -24.29 -3.30
N ILE A 65 -3.65 -24.62 -3.39
CA ILE A 65 -4.73 -23.77 -2.83
C ILE A 65 -4.54 -23.56 -1.32
N ALA A 66 -4.28 -24.64 -0.56
CA ALA A 66 -4.07 -24.53 0.88
C ALA A 66 -2.85 -23.67 1.25
N ASP A 67 -1.77 -23.78 0.47
CA ASP A 67 -0.57 -22.97 0.66
C ASP A 67 -0.84 -21.48 0.34
N ASN A 68 -1.54 -21.20 -0.76
CA ASN A 68 -1.94 -19.84 -1.14
C ASN A 68 -2.85 -19.18 -0.09
N ILE A 69 -3.77 -19.92 0.51
CA ILE A 69 -4.60 -19.42 1.63
C ILE A 69 -3.71 -19.08 2.84
N LYS A 70 -2.74 -19.93 3.18
CA LYS A 70 -1.81 -19.68 4.29
C LYS A 70 -0.95 -18.44 4.02
N ARG A 71 -0.41 -18.31 2.79
CA ARG A 71 0.35 -17.14 2.34
C ARG A 71 -0.48 -15.87 2.40
N LEU A 72 -1.74 -15.90 1.94
CA LEU A 72 -2.67 -14.78 2.00
C LEU A 72 -2.94 -14.34 3.43
N ASN A 73 -3.21 -15.29 4.32
CA ASN A 73 -3.44 -15.02 5.74
C ASN A 73 -2.20 -14.38 6.40
N MET A 74 -1.00 -14.84 6.04
CA MET A 74 0.25 -14.24 6.51
C MET A 74 0.36 -12.78 6.06
N GLN A 75 0.08 -12.48 4.78
CA GLN A 75 0.11 -11.09 4.29
C GLN A 75 -0.95 -10.21 4.98
N MET A 76 -2.16 -10.73 5.19
CA MET A 76 -3.20 -10.00 5.93
C MET A 76 -2.79 -9.68 7.37
N ASN A 77 -2.09 -10.59 8.06
CA ASN A 77 -1.57 -10.32 9.40
C ASN A 77 -0.47 -9.26 9.37
N LYS A 78 0.40 -9.27 8.36
CA LYS A 78 1.41 -8.21 8.19
C LYS A 78 0.77 -6.85 7.91
N ILE A 79 -0.30 -6.79 7.12
CA ILE A 79 -1.06 -5.56 6.89
C ILE A 79 -1.66 -5.03 8.20
N TYR A 80 -2.09 -5.89 9.12
CA TYR A 80 -2.53 -5.45 10.44
C TYR A 80 -1.41 -4.77 11.25
N LEU A 81 -0.15 -5.18 11.06
CA LEU A 81 1.00 -4.61 11.76
C LEU A 81 1.55 -3.34 11.10
N PHE A 82 1.57 -3.29 9.76
CA PHE A 82 2.30 -2.27 9.01
C PHE A 82 1.42 -1.40 8.10
N GLY A 83 0.19 -1.81 7.81
CA GLY A 83 -0.71 -1.16 6.88
C GLY A 83 -1.44 0.06 7.46
N SER A 84 -2.00 0.86 6.56
CA SER A 84 -2.93 1.94 6.91
C SER A 84 -4.24 1.41 7.49
N ILE A 85 -5.00 2.28 8.15
CA ILE A 85 -6.36 1.97 8.64
C ILE A 85 -7.27 1.56 7.47
N GLU A 86 -7.11 2.19 6.32
CA GLU A 86 -7.83 1.90 5.08
C GLU A 86 -7.53 0.48 4.57
N ALA A 87 -6.24 0.09 4.54
CA ALA A 87 -5.84 -1.27 4.17
C ALA A 87 -6.39 -2.31 5.16
N ILE A 88 -6.35 -2.03 6.47
CA ILE A 88 -6.88 -2.90 7.52
C ILE A 88 -8.41 -3.07 7.38
N ARG A 89 -9.14 -2.02 7.01
CA ARG A 89 -10.59 -2.09 6.73
C ARG A 89 -10.89 -3.01 5.56
N ILE A 90 -10.10 -2.93 4.48
CA ILE A 90 -10.24 -3.84 3.33
C ILE A 90 -9.96 -5.28 3.74
N VAL A 91 -8.89 -5.56 4.48
CA VAL A 91 -8.58 -6.90 5.01
C VAL A 91 -9.71 -7.43 5.89
N SER A 92 -10.21 -6.59 6.80
CA SER A 92 -11.34 -6.94 7.67
C SER A 92 -12.62 -7.23 6.90
N TYR A 93 -12.85 -6.52 5.79
CA TYR A 93 -13.96 -6.78 4.88
C TYR A 93 -13.78 -8.12 4.17
N ILE A 94 -12.61 -8.37 3.57
CA ILE A 94 -12.27 -9.64 2.90
C ILE A 94 -12.51 -10.85 3.81
N ARG A 95 -12.06 -10.80 5.06
CA ARG A 95 -12.22 -11.91 6.02
C ARG A 95 -13.67 -12.23 6.38
N LYS A 96 -14.60 -11.30 6.15
CA LYS A 96 -16.03 -11.45 6.46
C LYS A 96 -16.84 -11.85 5.23
N LEU A 97 -16.22 -11.98 4.05
CA LEU A 97 -16.95 -12.41 2.87
C LEU A 97 -17.31 -13.88 2.94
N GLU A 98 -18.60 -14.14 2.80
CA GLU A 98 -19.15 -15.49 2.65
C GLU A 98 -19.05 -15.96 1.19
N ASN A 99 -19.16 -15.05 0.22
CA ASN A 99 -19.05 -15.37 -1.21
C ASN A 99 -17.69 -14.95 -1.79
N GLN A 100 -16.98 -15.90 -2.39
CA GLN A 100 -15.64 -15.69 -2.94
C GLN A 100 -15.63 -15.06 -4.34
N GLN A 101 -16.78 -14.88 -5.00
CA GLN A 101 -16.87 -14.38 -6.38
C GLN A 101 -16.07 -13.08 -6.61
N TYR A 102 -16.06 -12.16 -5.64
CA TYR A 102 -15.40 -10.86 -5.77
C TYR A 102 -14.04 -10.78 -5.06
N ILE A 103 -13.48 -11.91 -4.62
CA ILE A 103 -12.20 -11.94 -3.89
C ILE A 103 -11.08 -11.28 -4.69
N ILE A 104 -11.02 -11.53 -6.00
CA ILE A 104 -10.00 -10.98 -6.90
C ILE A 104 -10.07 -9.45 -6.91
N SER A 105 -11.26 -8.87 -7.05
CA SER A 105 -11.43 -7.40 -7.03
C SER A 105 -11.05 -6.79 -5.70
N LEU A 106 -11.37 -7.46 -4.60
CA LEU A 106 -11.04 -6.95 -3.27
C LEU A 106 -9.55 -7.01 -2.97
N VAL A 107 -8.87 -8.07 -3.40
CA VAL A 107 -7.42 -8.15 -3.26
C VAL A 107 -6.74 -7.17 -4.23
N ALA A 108 -7.27 -6.96 -5.44
CA ALA A 108 -6.81 -5.88 -6.33
C ALA A 108 -7.00 -4.48 -5.71
N LEU A 109 -8.11 -4.24 -5.02
CA LEU A 109 -8.36 -3.01 -4.26
C LEU A 109 -7.37 -2.86 -3.11
N LEU A 110 -7.07 -3.95 -2.40
CA LEU A 110 -6.07 -3.97 -1.32
C LEU A 110 -4.67 -3.62 -1.85
N ILE A 111 -4.25 -4.22 -2.96
CA ILE A 111 -2.98 -3.92 -3.61
C ILE A 111 -2.93 -2.44 -4.03
N SER A 112 -4.02 -1.92 -4.59
CA SER A 112 -4.12 -0.51 -4.99
C SER A 112 -4.03 0.44 -3.79
N GLN A 113 -4.64 0.08 -2.65
CA GLN A 113 -4.55 0.85 -1.41
C GLN A 113 -3.11 0.85 -0.87
N ILE A 114 -2.45 -0.31 -0.80
CA ILE A 114 -1.06 -0.41 -0.33
C ILE A 114 -0.12 0.42 -1.23
N ARG A 115 -0.29 0.33 -2.56
CA ARG A 115 0.49 1.15 -3.50
C ARG A 115 0.22 2.65 -3.31
N TYR A 116 -1.02 3.04 -3.03
CA TYR A 116 -1.35 4.43 -2.73
C TYR A 116 -0.68 4.88 -1.42
N ASP A 117 -0.68 4.05 -0.38
CA ASP A 117 -0.01 4.36 0.88
C ASP A 117 1.50 4.56 0.69
N LEU A 118 2.12 3.77 -0.19
CA LEU A 118 3.55 3.85 -0.52
C LEU A 118 3.91 5.04 -1.43
N THR A 119 3.06 5.36 -2.41
CA THR A 119 3.46 6.23 -3.53
C THR A 119 2.59 7.47 -3.68
N SER A 120 1.48 7.56 -2.94
CA SER A 120 0.40 8.53 -3.14
C SER A 120 -0.22 8.53 -4.55
N LYS A 121 0.14 7.56 -5.41
CA LYS A 121 -0.44 7.40 -6.75
C LYS A 121 -1.68 6.55 -6.68
N ILE A 122 -2.76 7.06 -7.27
CA ILE A 122 -4.05 6.38 -7.30
C ILE A 122 -4.13 5.61 -8.61
N ILE A 123 -4.34 4.30 -8.50
CA ILE A 123 -4.56 3.41 -9.62
C ILE A 123 -5.93 2.78 -9.40
N ASN A 124 -6.78 2.82 -10.43
CA ASN A 124 -8.07 2.15 -10.35
C ASN A 124 -7.83 0.63 -10.20
N PRO A 125 -8.38 -0.03 -9.17
CA PRO A 125 -8.17 -1.46 -8.94
C PRO A 125 -8.58 -2.35 -10.12
N ILE A 126 -9.49 -1.87 -10.97
CA ILE A 126 -9.97 -2.60 -12.15
C ILE A 126 -8.82 -2.94 -13.11
N TYR A 127 -7.83 -2.06 -13.24
CA TYR A 127 -6.70 -2.25 -14.16
C TYR A 127 -5.82 -3.43 -13.77
N TRP A 128 -5.76 -3.76 -12.48
CA TRP A 128 -5.05 -4.94 -12.03
C TRP A 128 -5.69 -6.20 -12.63
N SER A 129 -7.01 -6.30 -12.58
CA SER A 129 -7.75 -7.42 -13.16
C SER A 129 -7.62 -7.44 -14.68
N GLU A 130 -7.73 -6.30 -15.36
CA GLU A 130 -7.57 -6.21 -16.82
C GLU A 130 -6.20 -6.68 -17.33
N ILE A 131 -5.11 -6.37 -16.61
CA ILE A 131 -3.76 -6.76 -17.03
C ILE A 131 -3.53 -8.28 -16.86
N ASN A 132 -4.18 -8.89 -15.87
CA ASN A 132 -3.85 -10.26 -15.45
C ASN A 132 -4.91 -11.31 -15.87
N LEU A 133 -6.11 -10.90 -16.28
CA LEU A 133 -7.20 -11.79 -16.63
C LEU A 133 -7.65 -11.58 -18.09
N THR A 134 -7.55 -12.63 -18.90
CA THR A 134 -7.85 -12.58 -20.34
C THR A 134 -9.32 -12.40 -20.67
N ASP A 135 -10.24 -12.90 -19.83
CA ASP A 135 -11.68 -12.86 -20.04
C ASP A 135 -12.42 -11.83 -19.17
N PHE A 136 -11.68 -11.05 -18.38
CA PHE A 136 -12.26 -10.11 -17.42
C PHE A 136 -13.08 -8.99 -18.03
N SER A 137 -12.86 -8.67 -19.31
CA SER A 137 -13.67 -7.70 -20.06
C SER A 137 -15.18 -8.02 -19.98
N LYS A 138 -15.55 -9.30 -19.90
CA LYS A 138 -16.95 -9.75 -19.79
C LYS A 138 -17.58 -9.43 -18.44
N TYR A 139 -16.79 -9.42 -17.37
CA TYR A 139 -17.26 -9.23 -15.99
C TYR A 139 -16.89 -7.86 -15.42
N ARG A 140 -16.18 -7.04 -16.21
CA ARG A 140 -15.61 -5.76 -15.81
C ARG A 140 -16.62 -4.86 -15.10
N ASP A 141 -17.79 -4.67 -15.70
CA ASP A 141 -18.78 -3.75 -15.17
C ASP A 141 -19.35 -4.22 -13.83
N GLU A 142 -19.63 -5.52 -13.70
CA GLU A 142 -20.09 -6.13 -12.45
C GLU A 142 -19.06 -5.94 -11.32
N HIS A 143 -17.79 -6.24 -11.60
CA HIS A 143 -16.71 -6.05 -10.64
C HIS A 143 -16.48 -4.57 -10.30
N ASN A 144 -16.61 -3.67 -11.27
CA ASN A 144 -16.50 -2.23 -11.05
C ASN A 144 -17.65 -1.70 -10.18
N GLU A 145 -18.89 -2.15 -10.41
CA GLU A 145 -20.02 -1.81 -9.54
C GLU A 145 -19.83 -2.33 -8.12
N TYR A 146 -19.34 -3.56 -7.97
CA TYR A 146 -19.02 -4.12 -6.67
C TYR A 146 -17.95 -3.27 -5.95
N LEU A 147 -16.87 -2.91 -6.63
CA LEU A 147 -15.83 -2.03 -6.10
C LEU A 147 -16.37 -0.66 -5.68
N LYS A 148 -17.26 -0.05 -6.48
CA LYS A 148 -17.95 1.21 -6.11
C LYS A 148 -18.70 1.08 -4.80
N LYS A 149 -19.46 0.00 -4.63
CA LYS A 149 -20.21 -0.28 -3.39
C LYS A 149 -19.26 -0.41 -2.19
N VAL A 150 -18.18 -1.19 -2.33
CA VAL A 150 -17.20 -1.42 -1.27
C VAL A 150 -16.43 -0.15 -0.90
N ILE A 151 -15.93 0.60 -1.89
CA ILE A 151 -15.22 1.87 -1.67
C ILE A 151 -16.10 2.86 -0.90
N LYS A 152 -17.39 2.94 -1.27
CA LYS A 152 -18.35 3.79 -0.56
C LYS A 152 -18.59 3.29 0.87
N HIS A 153 -18.82 1.99 1.05
CA HIS A 153 -19.09 1.37 2.35
C HIS A 153 -17.93 1.55 3.33
N LEU A 154 -16.70 1.28 2.88
CA LEU A 154 -15.48 1.39 3.69
C LEU A 154 -14.95 2.83 3.82
N LYS A 155 -15.61 3.80 3.16
CA LYS A 155 -15.22 5.22 3.11
C LYS A 155 -13.79 5.43 2.61
N LEU A 156 -13.39 4.66 1.59
CA LEU A 156 -12.07 4.77 0.97
C LEU A 156 -11.98 5.99 0.05
N ASN A 157 -10.78 6.27 -0.47
CA ASN A 157 -10.56 7.37 -1.40
C ASN A 157 -11.38 7.19 -2.68
N LYS A 158 -12.38 8.04 -2.89
CA LYS A 158 -13.28 7.98 -4.06
C LYS A 158 -12.55 8.09 -5.40
N LYS A 159 -11.32 8.62 -5.42
CA LYS A 159 -10.51 8.71 -6.64
C LYS A 159 -10.08 7.33 -7.17
N PHE A 160 -10.14 6.26 -6.36
CA PHE A 160 -9.96 4.88 -6.87
C PHE A 160 -10.98 4.51 -7.96
N LEU A 161 -12.13 5.20 -8.00
CA LEU A 161 -13.18 5.01 -9.01
C LEU A 161 -12.95 5.83 -10.27
N LYS A 162 -12.01 6.77 -10.25
CA LYS A 162 -11.66 7.51 -11.45
C LYS A 162 -10.83 6.58 -12.33
N GLU A 163 -11.34 6.29 -13.51
CA GLU A 163 -10.49 5.83 -14.60
C GLU A 163 -9.49 6.96 -14.85
N ASN A 164 -8.20 6.71 -14.58
CA ASN A 164 -7.18 7.65 -15.01
C ASN A 164 -7.17 7.56 -16.54
N THR A 165 -7.84 8.51 -17.18
CA THR A 165 -8.13 8.60 -18.61
C THR A 165 -6.91 8.60 -19.54
N ASN A 166 -5.69 8.40 -19.04
CA ASN A 166 -4.49 8.33 -19.88
C ASN A 166 -4.15 6.93 -20.40
N TYR A 167 -4.80 5.84 -19.97
CA TYR A 167 -4.45 4.50 -20.49
C TYR A 167 -5.21 4.14 -21.78
N GLY A 168 -6.49 4.53 -21.90
CA GLY A 168 -7.29 4.29 -23.11
C GLY A 168 -6.83 5.09 -24.34
N GLU A 169 -6.23 6.26 -24.14
CA GLU A 169 -5.67 7.08 -25.23
C GLU A 169 -4.33 6.53 -25.77
N VAL A 170 -3.59 5.75 -24.97
CA VAL A 170 -2.30 5.17 -25.38
C VAL A 170 -2.51 3.92 -26.23
N LEU A 171 -3.54 3.11 -25.95
CA LEU A 171 -3.86 1.93 -26.77
C LEU A 171 -4.49 2.33 -28.12
N ASN A 172 -5.37 3.34 -28.14
CA ASN A 172 -6.00 3.83 -29.38
C ASN A 172 -5.02 4.57 -30.33
N LYS A 173 -3.81 4.91 -29.88
CA LYS A 173 -2.76 5.49 -30.74
C LYS A 173 -1.89 4.46 -31.44
N ASN A 174 -1.94 3.20 -31.04
CA ASN A 174 -1.15 2.13 -31.64
C ASN A 174 -1.98 1.23 -32.59
N GLU A 175 -3.26 1.55 -32.80
CA GLU A 175 -4.16 0.84 -33.74
C GLU A 175 -4.67 1.75 -34.89
N LYS A 176 -3.95 2.83 -35.23
CA LYS A 176 -4.22 3.64 -36.41
C LYS A 176 -3.03 3.68 -37.36
#